data_AF-A0A371PBV2-F1
#
_entry.id   AF-A0A371PBV2-F1
#
_cell.length_a   1.000
_cell.length_b   1.000
_cell.length_c   1.000
_cell.angle_alpha   90.00
_cell.angle_beta   90.00
_cell.angle_gamma   90.00
#
_symmetry.space_group_name_H-M   'P 1'
#
loop_
_entity.id
_entity.type
_entity.pdbx_description
1 polymer ?
#
loop_
_entity_poly.entity_id
_entity_poly.type
_entity_poly.pdbx_seq_one_letter_code
_entity_poly.pdbx_strand_id
1 'polypeptide(L)'
;MSTQDEPTIGRLIGDALRDITLLLQKVITLAKSELRVSVKAGGIGAALFLVSAFFGLLIIVMLSISVAYFIVMAGLDPAWAFLIVAGIYLLLAVVLILVGVRLIKKVSAPEKTIAAAKEIPSALKGETGTPATPVVPAPSHRR
;
A
#
# COMPACT_ATOMS: atom_id res chain seq x y z
N MET A 1 -57.69 -10.77 29.73
CA MET A 1 -57.57 -9.98 28.49
C MET A 1 -56.61 -8.84 28.80
N SER A 2 -55.30 -9.10 28.76
CA SER A 2 -54.27 -8.08 29.00
C SER A 2 -53.93 -7.40 27.69
N THR A 3 -53.96 -6.08 27.76
CA THR A 3 -53.82 -5.08 26.72
C THR A 3 -52.54 -5.26 25.91
N GLN A 4 -52.68 -5.15 24.59
CA GLN A 4 -51.60 -5.02 23.63
C GLN A 4 -50.72 -3.82 24.01
N ASP A 5 -49.45 -4.06 24.35
CA ASP A 5 -48.43 -3.02 24.45
C ASP A 5 -48.20 -2.46 23.03
N GLU A 6 -48.82 -1.33 22.69
CA GLU A 6 -48.44 -0.57 21.51
C GLU A 6 -46.97 -0.12 21.65
N PRO A 7 -46.12 -0.33 20.64
CA PRO A 7 -44.74 0.09 20.71
C PRO A 7 -44.68 1.62 20.85
N THR A 8 -44.29 2.10 22.03
CA THR A 8 -44.02 3.53 22.26
C THR A 8 -42.98 4.02 21.25
N ILE A 9 -43.13 5.24 20.72
CA ILE A 9 -42.17 5.85 19.77
C ILE A 9 -40.71 5.80 20.28
N GLY A 10 -40.50 5.89 21.59
CA GLY A 10 -39.18 5.74 22.20
C GLY A 10 -38.54 4.35 22.01
N ARG A 11 -39.35 3.29 21.89
CA ARG A 11 -38.88 1.93 21.64
C ARG A 11 -38.48 1.73 20.18
N LEU A 12 -39.24 2.30 19.23
CA LEU A 12 -38.93 2.27 17.80
C LEU A 12 -37.64 3.01 17.44
N ILE A 13 -37.40 4.17 18.06
CA ILE A 13 -36.14 4.93 17.88
C ILE A 13 -34.96 4.16 18.49
N GLY A 14 -35.16 3.54 19.66
CA GLY A 14 -34.16 2.68 20.30
C GLY A 14 -33.78 1.48 19.43
N ASP A 15 -34.77 0.84 18.81
CA ASP A 15 -34.57 -0.30 17.91
C ASP A 15 -33.85 0.12 16.61
N ALA A 16 -34.23 1.25 16.00
CA ALA A 16 -33.56 1.77 14.80
C ALA A 16 -32.08 2.15 15.06
N LEU A 17 -31.76 2.77 16.19
CA LEU A 17 -30.39 3.08 16.60
C LEU A 17 -29.56 1.80 16.84
N ARG A 18 -30.21 0.77 17.41
CA ARG A 18 -29.59 -0.54 17.63
C ARG A 18 -29.26 -1.22 16.30
N ASP A 19 -30.14 -1.15 15.31
CA ASP A 19 -29.90 -1.71 13.98
C ASP A 19 -28.76 -1.00 13.25
N ILE A 20 -28.69 0.33 13.32
CA ILE A 20 -27.55 1.10 12.77
C ILE A 20 -26.24 0.67 13.44
N THR A 21 -26.25 0.48 14.77
CA THR A 21 -25.08 0.00 15.51
C THR A 21 -24.66 -1.41 15.06
N LEU A 22 -25.61 -2.29 14.79
CA LEU A 22 -25.35 -3.64 14.27
C LEU A 22 -24.76 -3.63 12.86
N LEU A 23 -25.21 -2.72 11.98
CA LEU A 23 -24.63 -2.56 10.65
C LEU A 23 -23.20 -2.02 10.71
N LEU A 24 -22.92 -1.03 11.56
CA LEU A 24 -21.56 -0.52 11.75
C LEU A 24 -20.60 -1.60 12.24
N GLN A 25 -21.04 -2.42 13.21
CA GLN A 25 -20.26 -3.57 13.67
C GLN A 25 -20.01 -4.57 12.54
N LYS A 26 -21.00 -4.83 11.67
CA LYS A 26 -20.82 -5.70 10.49
C LYS A 26 -19.81 -5.13 9.49
N VAL A 27 -19.88 -3.83 9.17
CA VAL A 27 -18.93 -3.17 8.25
C VAL A 27 -17.51 -3.24 8.79
N ILE A 28 -17.30 -2.95 10.09
CA ILE A 28 -15.98 -3.06 10.72
C ILE A 28 -15.49 -4.51 10.72
N THR A 29 -16.36 -5.47 11.02
CA THR A 29 -16.00 -6.89 11.06
C THR A 29 -15.60 -7.38 9.68
N LEU A 30 -16.35 -7.00 8.64
CA LEU A 30 -16.06 -7.38 7.26
C LEU A 30 -14.77 -6.73 6.77
N ALA A 31 -14.62 -5.41 6.94
CA ALA A 31 -13.40 -4.68 6.57
C ALA A 31 -12.17 -5.23 7.32
N LYS A 32 -12.30 -5.57 8.61
CA LYS A 32 -11.24 -6.20 9.39
C LYS A 32 -10.91 -7.59 8.88
N SER A 33 -11.89 -8.37 8.42
CA SER A 33 -11.65 -9.69 7.85
C SER A 33 -10.91 -9.61 6.52
N GLU A 34 -11.30 -8.69 5.64
CA GLU A 34 -10.66 -8.47 4.34
C GLU A 34 -9.23 -7.96 4.53
N LEU A 35 -9.05 -6.96 5.40
CA LEU A 35 -7.73 -6.44 5.74
C LEU A 35 -6.82 -7.52 6.35
N ARG A 36 -7.35 -8.38 7.22
CA ARG A 36 -6.57 -9.50 7.79
C ARG A 36 -6.11 -10.48 6.70
N VAL A 37 -6.96 -10.79 5.73
CA VAL A 37 -6.60 -11.64 4.59
C VAL A 37 -5.51 -10.97 3.75
N SER A 38 -5.68 -9.68 3.42
CA SER A 38 -4.68 -8.92 2.66
C SER A 38 -3.34 -8.81 3.39
N VAL A 39 -3.34 -8.51 4.69
CA VAL A 39 -2.12 -8.42 5.51
C VAL A 39 -1.45 -9.79 5.64
N LYS A 40 -2.22 -10.86 5.85
CA LYS A 40 -1.66 -12.21 5.93
C LYS A 40 -1.04 -12.64 4.59
N ALA A 41 -1.76 -12.45 3.48
CA ALA A 41 -1.26 -12.79 2.15
C ALA A 41 -0.04 -11.93 1.78
N GLY A 42 -0.10 -10.62 2.03
CA GLY A 42 1.02 -9.71 1.82
C GLY A 42 2.22 -10.05 2.70
N GLY A 43 2.00 -10.39 3.97
CA GLY A 43 3.05 -10.78 4.91
C GLY A 43 3.72 -12.11 4.53
N ILE A 44 2.93 -13.12 4.14
CA ILE A 44 3.45 -14.39 3.63
C ILE A 44 4.22 -14.14 2.33
N GLY A 45 3.66 -13.38 1.39
CA GLY A 45 4.33 -13.05 0.13
C GLY A 45 5.66 -12.33 0.35
N ALA A 46 5.69 -11.34 1.24
CA ALA A 46 6.91 -10.62 1.61
C ALA A 46 7.95 -11.56 2.26
N ALA A 47 7.52 -12.43 3.17
CA ALA A 47 8.42 -13.41 3.81
C ALA A 47 9.02 -14.37 2.77
N LEU A 48 8.19 -14.94 1.89
CA LEU A 48 8.67 -15.81 0.80
C LEU A 48 9.62 -15.06 -0.14
N PHE A 49 9.34 -13.80 -0.45
CA PHE A 49 10.22 -12.99 -1.30
C PHE A 49 11.56 -12.73 -0.64
N LEU A 50 11.60 -12.42 0.66
CA LEU A 50 12.86 -12.25 1.41
C LEU A 50 13.68 -13.54 1.44
N VAL A 51 13.03 -14.68 1.72
CA VAL A 51 13.68 -15.99 1.72
C VAL A 51 14.21 -16.33 0.32
N SER A 52 13.40 -16.12 -0.71
CA SER A 52 13.80 -16.34 -2.11
C SER A 52 14.96 -15.44 -2.52
N ALA A 53 14.94 -14.16 -2.14
CA ALA A 53 16.05 -13.24 -2.40
C ALA A 53 17.34 -13.68 -1.69
N PHE A 54 17.24 -14.16 -0.45
CA PHE A 54 18.38 -14.71 0.29
C PHE A 54 18.97 -15.95 -0.41
N PHE A 55 18.14 -16.93 -0.79
CA PHE A 55 18.61 -18.10 -1.54
C PHE A 55 19.15 -17.72 -2.92
N GLY A 56 18.53 -16.76 -3.60
CA GLY A 56 19.03 -16.22 -4.86
C GLY A 56 20.43 -15.64 -4.71
N LEU A 57 20.69 -14.89 -3.64
CA LEU A 57 22.02 -14.38 -3.32
C LEU A 57 23.03 -15.51 -3.10
N LEU A 58 22.67 -16.54 -2.32
CA LEU A 58 23.55 -17.70 -2.10
C LEU A 58 23.88 -18.44 -3.39
N ILE A 59 22.88 -18.66 -4.25
CA ILE A 59 23.05 -19.29 -5.56
C ILE A 59 24.00 -18.45 -6.43
N ILE A 60 23.80 -17.14 -6.49
CA ILE A 60 24.67 -16.24 -7.27
C ILE A 60 26.12 -16.34 -6.78
N VAL A 61 26.36 -16.34 -5.46
CA VAL A 61 27.71 -16.47 -4.90
C VAL A 61 28.35 -17.82 -5.25
N MET A 62 27.62 -18.93 -5.09
CA MET A 62 28.12 -20.26 -5.46
C MET A 62 28.38 -20.38 -6.97
N LEU A 63 27.50 -19.82 -7.79
CA LEU A 63 27.66 -19.81 -9.25
C LEU A 63 28.84 -18.94 -9.68
N SER A 64 29.10 -17.82 -8.99
CA SER A 64 30.28 -16.98 -9.22
C SER A 64 31.58 -17.78 -9.05
N ILE A 65 31.69 -18.51 -7.94
CA ILE A 65 32.85 -19.35 -7.63
C ILE A 65 32.97 -20.47 -8.65
N SER A 66 31.86 -21.14 -8.97
CA SER A 66 31.85 -22.22 -9.97
C SER A 66 32.33 -21.74 -11.34
N VAL A 67 31.82 -20.61 -11.84
CA VAL A 67 32.25 -20.03 -13.12
C VAL A 67 33.72 -19.65 -13.09
N ALA A 68 34.21 -19.05 -12.01
CA ALA A 68 35.64 -18.74 -11.86
C ALA A 68 36.50 -20.01 -11.96
N TYR A 69 36.12 -21.10 -11.27
CA TYR A 69 36.84 -22.36 -11.35
C TYR A 69 36.77 -23.02 -12.73
N PHE A 70 35.65 -22.91 -13.46
CA PHE A 70 35.58 -23.36 -14.85
C PHE A 70 36.57 -22.61 -15.75
N ILE A 71 36.73 -21.29 -15.54
CA ILE A 71 37.73 -20.48 -16.26
C ILE A 71 39.15 -20.90 -15.87
N VAL A 72 39.40 -21.18 -14.59
CA VAL A 72 40.70 -21.71 -14.12
C VAL A 72 41.02 -23.05 -14.78
N MET A 73 40.03 -23.94 -14.91
CA MET A 73 40.20 -25.24 -15.59
C MET A 73 40.59 -25.08 -17.07
N ALA A 74 40.26 -23.94 -17.69
CA ALA A 74 40.71 -23.59 -19.04
C ALA A 74 42.16 -23.09 -19.10
N GLY A 75 42.89 -23.09 -17.97
CA GLY A 75 44.31 -22.74 -17.88
C GLY A 75 44.59 -21.30 -17.46
N LEU A 76 43.57 -20.53 -17.07
CA LEU A 76 43.75 -19.16 -16.60
C LEU A 76 44.08 -19.14 -15.10
N ASP A 77 44.95 -18.22 -14.69
CA ASP A 77 45.24 -18.02 -13.27
C ASP A 77 43.97 -17.61 -12.49
N PRO A 78 43.78 -18.10 -11.24
CA PRO A 78 42.61 -17.79 -10.43
C PRO A 78 42.33 -16.29 -10.29
N ALA A 79 43.34 -15.43 -10.13
CA ALA A 79 43.12 -14.01 -9.95
C ALA A 79 42.40 -13.38 -11.15
N TRP A 80 42.79 -13.75 -12.36
CA TRP A 80 42.17 -13.27 -13.60
C TRP A 80 40.79 -13.87 -13.82
N ALA A 81 40.56 -15.12 -13.45
CA ALA A 81 39.25 -15.75 -13.53
C ALA A 81 38.21 -15.02 -12.66
N PHE A 82 38.54 -14.75 -11.39
CA PHE A 82 37.65 -13.99 -10.50
C PHE A 82 37.45 -12.54 -10.95
N LEU A 83 38.49 -11.91 -11.52
CA LEU A 83 38.38 -10.54 -12.05
C LEU A 83 37.42 -10.47 -13.24
N ILE A 84 37.44 -11.45 -14.14
CA ILE A 84 36.50 -11.52 -15.28
C ILE A 84 35.06 -11.65 -14.78
N VAL A 85 34.81 -12.57 -13.84
CA VAL A 85 33.47 -12.75 -13.25
C VAL A 85 32.98 -11.48 -12.56
N ALA A 86 33.85 -10.80 -11.80
CA ALA A 86 33.53 -9.52 -11.18
C ALA A 86 33.23 -8.43 -12.23
N GLY A 87 34.00 -8.37 -13.31
CA GLY A 87 33.79 -7.45 -14.43
C GLY A 87 32.43 -7.67 -15.11
N ILE A 88 32.01 -8.93 -15.29
CA ILE A 88 30.69 -9.28 -15.82
C ILE A 88 29.57 -8.76 -14.90
N TYR A 89 29.70 -8.95 -13.58
CA TYR A 89 28.69 -8.42 -12.64
C TYR A 89 28.68 -6.91 -12.59
N LEU A 90 29.83 -6.25 -12.71
CA LEU A 90 29.90 -4.79 -12.80
C LEU A 90 29.16 -4.27 -14.03
N LEU A 91 29.39 -4.90 -15.19
CA LEU A 91 28.69 -4.56 -16.44
C LEU A 91 27.18 -4.77 -16.29
N LEU A 92 26.77 -5.91 -15.73
CA LEU A 92 25.37 -6.23 -15.48
C LEU A 92 24.73 -5.19 -14.55
N ALA A 93 25.39 -4.81 -13.46
CA ALA A 93 24.92 -3.79 -12.53
C ALA A 93 24.71 -2.44 -13.21
N VAL A 94 25.65 -1.99 -14.04
CA VAL A 94 25.52 -0.75 -14.82
C VAL A 94 24.29 -0.80 -15.74
N VAL A 95 24.09 -1.91 -16.46
CA VAL A 95 22.92 -2.10 -17.33
C VAL A 95 21.62 -2.04 -16.52
N LEU A 96 21.54 -2.75 -15.40
CA LEU A 96 20.36 -2.78 -14.53
C LEU A 96 20.03 -1.38 -13.98
N ILE A 97 21.04 -0.63 -13.53
CA ILE A 97 20.86 0.75 -13.06
C ILE A 97 20.32 1.63 -14.18
N LEU A 98 20.91 1.56 -15.38
CA LEU A 98 20.47 2.35 -16.53
C LEU A 98 19.02 2.02 -16.93
N VAL A 99 18.66 0.73 -16.96
CA VAL A 99 17.28 0.29 -17.27
C VAL A 99 16.32 0.72 -16.17
N GLY A 100 16.69 0.55 -14.90
CA GLY A 100 15.88 0.96 -13.75
C GLY A 100 15.60 2.46 -13.75
N VAL A 101 16.63 3.29 -13.97
CA VAL A 101 16.47 4.74 -14.09
C VAL A 101 15.56 5.11 -15.27
N ARG A 102 15.70 4.44 -16.43
CA ARG A 102 14.81 4.68 -17.57
C ARG A 102 13.37 4.28 -17.27
N LEU A 103 13.15 3.17 -16.58
CA LEU A 103 11.82 2.70 -16.24
C LEU A 103 11.13 3.65 -15.26
N ILE A 104 11.84 4.09 -14.21
CA ILE A 104 11.34 5.08 -13.25
C ILE A 104 11.00 6.40 -13.96
N LYS A 105 11.88 6.88 -14.85
CA LYS A 105 11.64 8.11 -15.62
C LYS A 105 10.45 8.01 -16.59
N LYS A 106 10.14 6.80 -17.07
CA LYS A 106 9.01 6.55 -17.98
C LYS A 106 7.66 6.54 -17.24
N VAL A 107 7.67 6.21 -15.95
CA VAL A 107 6.49 6.33 -15.09
C VAL A 107 6.42 7.78 -14.62
N SER A 108 5.72 8.63 -15.38
CA SER A 108 5.37 9.98 -14.91
C SER A 108 4.69 9.84 -13.55
N ALA A 109 5.24 10.50 -12.52
CA ALA A 109 4.64 10.49 -11.21
C ALA A 109 3.19 11.01 -11.31
N PRO A 110 2.20 10.43 -10.60
CA PRO A 110 0.80 10.73 -10.81
C PRO A 110 0.51 12.20 -10.52
N GLU A 111 0.48 13.02 -11.58
CA GLU A 111 0.43 14.49 -11.49
C GLU A 111 -0.79 14.96 -10.71
N LYS A 112 -1.93 14.28 -10.87
CA LYS A 112 -3.17 14.58 -10.14
C LYS A 112 -3.05 14.29 -8.64
N THR A 113 -2.39 13.20 -8.26
CA THR A 113 -2.15 12.85 -6.85
C THR A 113 -1.15 13.81 -6.21
N ILE A 114 -0.13 14.22 -6.97
CA ILE A 114 0.86 15.22 -6.52
C ILE A 114 0.21 16.60 -6.40
N ALA A 115 -0.63 16.99 -7.35
CA ALA A 115 -1.38 18.25 -7.30
C ALA A 115 -2.34 18.26 -6.09
N ALA A 116 -3.14 17.21 -5.91
CA ALA A 116 -4.02 17.08 -4.75
C ALA A 116 -3.24 17.11 -3.43
N ALA A 117 -2.09 16.43 -3.34
CA ALA A 117 -1.23 16.47 -2.15
C ALA A 117 -0.60 17.85 -1.90
N LYS A 118 -0.34 18.64 -2.95
CA LYS A 118 0.13 20.03 -2.84
C LYS A 118 -0.96 21.00 -2.39
N GLU A 119 -2.23 20.67 -2.59
CA GLU A 119 -3.37 21.49 -2.11
C GLU A 119 -3.69 21.27 -0.62
N ILE A 120 -3.29 20.13 -0.05
CA ILE A 120 -3.45 19.81 1.38
C ILE A 120 -2.82 20.88 2.31
N PRO A 121 -1.57 21.33 2.11
CA PRO A 121 -1.00 22.38 2.96
C PRO A 121 -1.71 23.73 2.82
N SER A 122 -2.27 24.08 1.66
CA SER A 122 -3.09 25.29 1.49
C SER A 122 -4.45 25.19 2.20
N ALA A 123 -5.04 24.00 2.28
CA ALA A 123 -6.27 23.78 3.06
C ALA A 123 -6.03 23.74 4.58
N LEU A 124 -4.84 23.33 5.03
CA LEU A 124 -4.47 23.33 6.46
C LEU A 124 -3.90 24.67 6.95
N LYS A 125 -3.37 25.53 6.06
CA LYS A 125 -2.84 26.86 6.41
C LYS A 125 -3.97 27.89 6.37
N GLY A 126 -4.89 27.72 7.31
CA GLY A 126 -6.10 28.49 7.61
C GLY A 126 -6.38 29.78 6.83
N GLU A 127 -7.52 29.78 6.13
CA GLU A 127 -8.47 30.89 6.26
C GLU A 127 -9.22 30.71 7.58
N THR A 128 -8.65 31.23 8.67
CA THR A 128 -9.46 31.69 9.80
C THR A 128 -10.21 32.94 9.31
N GLY A 129 -11.40 32.75 8.78
CA GLY A 129 -12.22 33.84 8.24
C GLY A 129 -13.66 33.42 8.02
N THR A 130 -14.43 33.42 9.10
CA THR A 130 -15.91 33.45 9.14
C THR A 130 -16.62 32.09 9.06
N PRO A 131 -17.29 31.65 10.15
CA PRO A 131 -18.25 30.56 10.06
C PRO A 131 -19.41 30.98 9.15
N ALA A 132 -19.61 30.25 8.06
CA ALA A 132 -20.83 30.36 7.26
C ALA A 132 -22.03 30.11 8.17
N THR A 133 -22.77 31.17 8.47
CA THR A 133 -24.01 31.09 9.22
C THR A 133 -24.99 30.25 8.40
N PRO A 134 -25.66 29.23 8.97
CA PRO A 134 -26.75 28.58 8.27
C PRO A 134 -27.88 29.59 8.10
N VAL A 135 -28.16 30.00 6.87
CA VAL A 135 -29.37 30.76 6.56
C VAL A 135 -30.56 29.81 6.70
N VAL A 136 -31.22 29.86 7.86
CA VAL A 136 -32.54 29.25 8.07
C VAL A 136 -33.55 30.12 7.32
N PRO A 137 -34.24 29.62 6.27
CA PRO A 137 -35.28 30.39 5.61
C PRO A 137 -36.49 30.57 6.53
N ALA A 138 -36.94 31.82 6.68
CA ALA A 138 -38.08 32.19 7.51
C ALA A 138 -39.41 31.64 6.96
N PRO A 139 -40.37 31.24 7.81
CA PRO A 139 -41.65 30.73 7.37
C PRO A 139 -42.50 31.88 6.80
N SER A 140 -42.86 31.79 5.53
CA SER A 140 -43.83 32.69 4.91
C SER A 140 -45.23 32.30 5.35
N HIS A 141 -45.73 32.91 6.42
CA HIS A 141 -47.17 33.01 6.64
C HIS A 141 -47.76 33.88 5.54
N ARG A 142 -48.50 33.26 4.62
CA ARG A 142 -49.42 33.97 3.74
C ARG A 142 -50.83 33.42 4.00
N ARG A 143 -51.72 34.36 4.32
CA ARG A 143 -53.14 34.19 4.63
C ARG A 143 -53.91 33.57 3.49
#